data_AF-A0A519SUT1-F1
#
_entry.id   AF-A0A519SUT1-F1
#
_cell.length_a   1.000
_cell.length_b   1.000
_cell.length_c   1.000
_cell.angle_alpha   90.00
_cell.angle_beta   90.00
_cell.angle_gamma   90.00
#
_symmetry.space_group_name_H-M   'P 1'
#
loop_
_entity.id
_entity.type
_entity.pdbx_description
1 polymer ?
#
loop_
_entity_poly.entity_id
_entity_poly.type
_entity_poly.pdbx_seq_one_letter_code
_entity_poly.pdbx_strand_id
1 'polypeptide(L)' 'MVYSTTSTPTGIITFNNRVLVISQVRDDKSLYRVMSDGVFKDYVQRRDGEFYRVDGSSISGAKYEAICPALK' A
#
# COMPACT_ATOMS: atom_id res chain seq x y z
N MET A 1 21.11 -7.16 7.46
CA MET A 1 19.98 -7.46 8.35
C MET A 1 18.71 -7.33 7.52
N VAL A 2 18.16 -8.45 7.03
CA VAL A 2 16.93 -8.44 6.20
C VAL A 2 15.77 -8.62 7.17
N TYR A 3 15.09 -7.54 7.51
CA TYR A 3 13.87 -7.60 8.31
C TYR A 3 12.76 -8.18 7.43
N SER A 4 12.59 -9.51 7.46
CA SER A 4 11.36 -10.16 6.98
C SER A 4 10.24 -9.84 7.97
N THR A 5 9.69 -8.63 7.87
CA THR A 5 8.37 -8.32 8.43
C THR A 5 7.33 -8.88 7.47
N THR A 6 6.94 -10.13 7.69
CA THR A 6 5.70 -10.69 7.13
C THR A 6 4.53 -9.94 7.74
N SER A 7 4.25 -8.75 7.23
CA SER A 7 2.98 -8.08 7.41
C SER A 7 1.96 -8.82 6.56
N THR A 8 0.92 -9.36 7.20
CA THR A 8 -0.19 -10.00 6.50
C THR A 8 -0.74 -9.02 5.47
N PRO A 9 -0.89 -9.41 4.19
CA PRO A 9 -1.48 -8.55 3.18
C PRO A 9 -2.88 -8.13 3.63
N THR A 10 -3.12 -6.83 3.69
CA THR A 10 -4.45 -6.27 3.95
C THR A 10 -5.28 -6.24 2.68
N GLY A 11 -4.62 -6.09 1.52
CA GLY A 11 -5.24 -6.18 0.21
C GLY A 11 -4.27 -6.68 -0.84
N ILE A 12 -4.77 -7.46 -1.80
CA ILE A 12 -4.03 -7.87 -2.99
C ILE A 12 -4.92 -7.56 -4.19
N ILE A 13 -4.43 -6.73 -5.11
CA ILE A 13 -5.16 -6.36 -6.32
C ILE A 13 -4.27 -6.49 -7.55
N THR A 14 -4.87 -6.80 -8.68
CA THR A 14 -4.18 -6.78 -9.97
C THR A 14 -4.51 -5.48 -10.68
N PHE A 15 -3.49 -4.74 -11.10
CA PHE A 15 -3.62 -3.48 -11.84
C PHE A 15 -2.68 -3.50 -13.05
N ASN A 16 -3.22 -3.36 -14.26
CA ASN A 16 -2.45 -3.40 -15.51
C ASN A 16 -1.47 -4.58 -15.59
N ASN A 17 -1.96 -5.80 -15.36
CA ASN A 17 -1.18 -7.05 -15.33
C ASN A 17 -0.05 -7.09 -14.28
N ARG A 18 -0.04 -6.19 -13.30
CA ARG A 18 0.88 -6.19 -12.17
C ARG A 18 0.14 -6.50 -10.88
N VAL A 19 0.79 -7.23 -9.99
CA VAL A 19 0.24 -7.54 -8.67
C VAL A 19 0.64 -6.44 -7.70
N LEU A 20 -0.35 -5.74 -7.18
CA LEU A 20 -0.18 -4.80 -6.08
C LEU A 20 -0.53 -5.51 -4.77
N VAL A 21 0.43 -5.52 -3.85
CA VAL A 21 0.25 -6.03 -2.50
C VAL A 21 0.27 -4.85 -1.54
N ILE A 22 -0.81 -4.69 -0.78
CA ILE A 22 -0.93 -3.67 0.24
C ILE A 22 -0.92 -4.34 1.60
N SER A 23 -0.06 -3.89 2.50
CA SER A 23 0.10 -4.48 3.84
C SER A 23 0.16 -3.40 4.89
N GLN A 24 -0.64 -3.51 5.94
CA GLN A 24 -0.53 -2.61 7.10
C GLN A 24 0.85 -2.73 7.75
N VAL A 25 1.43 -1.59 8.14
CA VAL A 25 2.70 -1.53 8.86
C VAL A 25 2.46 -1.94 10.30
N ARG A 26 3.30 -2.84 10.83
CA ARG A 26 3.09 -3.47 12.15
C ARG A 26 2.94 -2.46 13.28
N ASP A 27 3.79 -1.43 13.28
CA ASP A 27 3.88 -0.44 14.35
C ASP A 27 3.01 0.80 14.09
N ASP A 28 2.37 0.89 12.92
CA ASP A 28 1.50 2.01 12.55
C ASP A 28 0.26 1.51 11.78
N LYS A 29 -0.86 1.45 12.50
CA LYS A 29 -2.16 1.01 11.93
C LYS A 29 -2.71 1.98 10.89
N SER A 30 -2.25 3.23 10.90
CA SER A 30 -2.63 4.22 9.89
C SER A 30 -1.84 4.04 8.60
N LEU A 31 -0.70 3.35 8.63
CA LEU A 31 0.22 3.29 7.50
C LEU A 31 0.14 1.94 6.77
N TYR A 32 0.07 2.00 5.45
CA TYR A 32 -0.04 0.86 4.56
C TYR A 32 1.11 0.89 3.56
N ARG A 33 1.90 -0.17 3.53
CA ARG A 33 2.96 -0.39 2.56
C ARG A 33 2.37 -0.91 1.26
N VAL A 34 2.74 -0.30 0.14
CA VAL A 34 2.35 -0.72 -1.20
C VAL A 34 3.55 -1.31 -1.93
N MET A 35 3.43 -2.55 -2.37
CA MET A 35 4.41 -3.25 -3.20
C MET A 35 3.78 -3.58 -4.55
N SER A 36 4.56 -3.51 -5.63
CA SER A 36 4.16 -3.93 -6.99
C SER A 36 5.14 -4.98 -7.47
N ASP A 37 4.65 -6.17 -7.76
CA ASP A 37 5.45 -7.32 -8.23
C ASP A 37 6.65 -7.61 -7.29
N GLY A 38 6.41 -7.52 -5.97
CA GLY A 38 7.42 -7.71 -4.94
C GLY A 38 8.36 -6.53 -4.71
N VAL A 39 8.26 -5.46 -5.49
CA VAL A 39 9.08 -4.24 -5.35
C VAL A 39 8.31 -3.20 -4.54
N PHE A 40 8.92 -2.70 -3.46
CA PHE A 40 8.38 -1.57 -2.71
C PHE A 40 8.15 -0.37 -3.63
N LYS A 41 6.96 0.23 -3.54
CA LYS A 41 6.63 1.46 -4.26
C LYS A 41 6.47 2.62 -3.32
N ASP A 42 5.74 2.42 -2.22
CA ASP A 42 5.37 3.53 -1.36
C ASP A 42 4.64 3.17 -0.08
N TYR A 43 4.27 4.21 0.65
CA TYR A 43 3.26 4.17 1.71
C TYR A 43 2.00 4.97 1.37
N VAL A 44 0.87 4.47 1.86
CA VAL A 44 -0.42 5.17 1.91
C VAL A 44 -0.81 5.28 3.38
N GLN A 45 -1.23 6.46 3.81
CA GLN A 45 -1.64 6.70 5.19
C GLN A 45 -3.15 6.92 5.27
N ARG A 46 -3.81 6.31 6.24
CA ARG A 46 -5.20 6.53 6.57
C ARG A 46 -5.30 7.62 7.64
N ARG A 47 -5.97 8.73 7.34
CA ARG A 47 -6.25 9.84 8.26
C ARG A 47 -7.75 10.09 8.25
N ASP A 48 -8.37 10.09 9.43
CA ASP A 48 -9.82 10.35 9.58
C ASP A 48 -10.74 9.49 8.69
N GLY A 49 -10.33 8.24 8.42
CA GLY A 49 -11.10 7.31 7.59
C GLY A 49 -10.81 7.41 6.09
N GLU A 50 -10.13 8.45 5.65
CA GLU A 50 -9.68 8.63 4.27
C GLU A 50 -8.24 8.19 4.09
N PHE A 51 -7.89 7.77 2.88
CA PHE A 51 -6.52 7.46 2.53
C PHE A 51 -5.86 8.70 1.94
N TYR A 52 -4.55 8.83 2.17
CA TYR A 52 -3.68 9.87 1.68
C TYR A 52 -2.37 9.26 1.19
N ARG A 53 -1.83 9.80 0.10
CA ARG A 53 -0.45 9.50 -0.32
C ARG A 53 0.50 10.18 0.66
N VAL A 54 1.59 9.51 1.00
CA VAL A 54 2.68 10.13 1.77
C VAL A 54 3.48 11.04 0.84
N ASP A 55 4.02 12.14 1.37
CA ASP A 55 4.83 13.07 0.58
C ASP A 55 6.05 12.36 -0.03
N GLY A 56 6.33 12.66 -1.29
CA GLY A 56 7.34 11.94 -2.09
C GLY A 56 6.80 10.67 -2.77
N SER A 57 5.48 10.45 -2.72
CA SER A 57 4.89 9.25 -3.30
C SER A 57 5.08 9.16 -4.82
N SER A 58 5.59 8.02 -5.28
CA SER A 58 5.73 7.66 -6.70
C SER A 58 4.52 6.89 -7.24
N ILE A 59 3.45 6.72 -6.45
CA ILE A 59 2.23 6.06 -6.88
C ILE A 59 1.45 7.01 -7.80
N SER A 60 1.18 6.54 -9.02
CA SER A 60 0.32 7.25 -9.97
C SER A 60 -1.12 7.33 -9.46
N GLY A 61 -1.84 8.40 -9.82
CA GLY A 61 -3.23 8.61 -9.41
C GLY A 61 -4.15 7.40 -9.69
N ALA A 62 -4.01 6.78 -10.86
CA ALA A 62 -4.81 5.60 -11.22
C ALA A 62 -4.54 4.37 -10.31
N LYS A 63 -3.30 4.15 -9.87
CA LYS A 63 -3.01 3.08 -8.91
C LYS A 63 -3.58 3.41 -7.54
N TYR A 64 -3.51 4.67 -7.15
CA TYR A 64 -4.05 5.16 -5.89
C TYR A 64 -5.56 4.97 -5.81
N GLU A 65 -6.28 5.33 -6.88
CA GLU A 65 -7.72 5.11 -7.03
C GLU A 65 -8.11 3.64 -6.97
N ALA A 66 -7.25 2.72 -7.43
CA ALA A 66 -7.46 1.28 -7.32
C ALA A 66 -7.19 0.74 -5.89
N ILE A 67 -6.27 1.35 -5.15
CA ILE A 67 -5.89 0.91 -3.79
C ILE A 67 -6.95 1.30 -2.76
N CYS A 68 -7.47 2.53 -2.81
CA CYS A 68 -8.44 3.04 -1.84
C CYS A 68 -9.67 2.12 -1.61
N PRO A 69 -10.36 1.61 -2.65
CA PRO A 69 -11.50 0.71 -2.45
C PRO A 69 -11.08 -0.68 -1.94
N ALA A 70 -9.86 -1.13 -2.22
CA ALA A 70 -9.34 -2.42 -1.76
C ALA A 70 -8.96 -2.44 -0.26
N LEU A 71 -8.93 -1.27 0.38
CA LEU A 71 -8.60 -1.08 1.80
C LEU A 71 -9.83 -0.80 2.68
N LYS A 72 -11.05 -0.85 2.13
CA LYS A 72 -12.31 -0.64 2.87
C LYS A 72 -12.68 -1.83 3.75
#